data_AF-D4CP88-F1
#
_entry.id   AF-D4CP88-F1
#
_cell.length_a   1.000
_cell.length_b   1.000
_cell.length_c   1.000
_cell.angle_alpha   90.00
_cell.angle_beta   90.00
_cell.angle_gamma   90.00
#
_symmetry.space_group_name_H-M   'P 1'
#
loop_
_entity.id
_entity.type
_entity.pdbx_description
1 polymer ?
#
loop_
_entity_poly.entity_id
_entity_poly.type
_entity_poly.pdbx_seq_one_letter_code
_entity_poly.pdbx_strand_id
1 'polypeptide(L)'
;MNTELRDALELLEKEKGIPKQALIEAIELSLQTACRNHFGSADNVRVNVDPESCDFSVIADKTVVETVSNPIAEIGLSEAKLVDPKYELGDIVQVPVDSRSFGRIATQNAKGVIVQKIREEERRVLYREYYSMAREVVSGVVERDTGRSIIVNLGRVDGYLSENEQVKGEVLNPTDRIKVYVVEVRDSPKGPRVLLSRTHPELVKKLFEEEAPEIREGIVEIRAIAREAGSRTKMAVLSNDPDVDPVGSCVGLDGTRVNAVVEELRGEKIDIINYDENPAYLIENALSPAKVIAVIADPDNKDAMVIVPDTQLSLAIGKEGQNARLSAKLTGYKIDIKSESQAQEQGIFDEMGIDYRGEGEEGEEDYDFPEDDGEEFTGESEQEDFSEDSGEEDLSENSEEGADPAEDSGEGSERESMEESEPSENAALEEREAEEEPKTEDDE
;
A
#
# COMPACT_ATOMS: atom_id res chain seq x y z
N MET A 1 -3.88 10.63 -49.97
CA MET A 1 -4.46 9.80 -48.89
C MET A 1 -3.41 9.33 -47.89
N ASN A 2 -2.11 9.21 -48.24
CA ASN A 2 -1.08 8.77 -47.28
C ASN A 2 -0.25 9.86 -46.59
N THR A 3 -0.39 11.13 -46.97
CA THR A 3 0.26 12.23 -46.24
C THR A 3 -0.28 12.38 -44.82
N GLU A 4 -1.60 12.26 -44.63
CA GLU A 4 -2.23 12.35 -43.29
C GLU A 4 -1.79 11.21 -42.36
N LEU A 5 -1.65 9.99 -42.90
CA LEU A 5 -1.15 8.85 -42.13
C LEU A 5 0.31 9.05 -41.74
N ARG A 6 1.15 9.49 -42.69
CA ARG A 6 2.56 9.77 -42.43
C ARG A 6 2.73 10.86 -41.37
N ASP A 7 2.02 11.97 -41.53
CA ASP A 7 2.09 13.10 -40.59
C ASP A 7 1.57 12.67 -39.20
N ALA A 8 0.57 11.79 -39.13
CA ALA A 8 0.09 11.21 -37.87
C ALA A 8 1.10 10.26 -37.22
N LEU A 9 1.80 9.43 -38.00
CA LEU A 9 2.86 8.55 -37.48
C LEU A 9 4.05 9.35 -36.94
N GLU A 10 4.46 10.40 -37.66
CA GLU A 10 5.51 11.33 -37.21
C GLU A 10 5.12 12.09 -35.94
N LEU A 11 3.85 12.51 -35.83
CA LEU A 11 3.33 13.13 -34.62
C LEU A 11 3.38 12.17 -33.42
N LEU A 12 2.98 10.91 -33.61
CA LEU A 12 3.01 9.90 -32.55
C LEU A 12 4.42 9.55 -32.09
N GLU A 13 5.37 9.51 -33.01
CA GLU A 13 6.78 9.33 -32.68
C GLU A 13 7.30 10.50 -31.83
N LYS A 14 6.93 11.73 -32.18
CA LYS A 14 7.36 12.94 -31.47
C LYS A 14 6.69 13.13 -30.10
N GLU A 15 5.38 12.91 -30.00
CA GLU A 15 4.61 13.18 -28.79
C GLU A 15 4.59 12.01 -27.80
N LYS A 16 4.52 10.77 -28.31
CA LYS A 16 4.33 9.56 -27.49
C LYS A 16 5.58 8.67 -27.45
N GLY A 17 6.61 9.00 -28.23
CA GLY A 17 7.87 8.25 -28.25
C GLY A 17 7.75 6.85 -28.85
N ILE A 18 6.70 6.60 -29.64
CA ILE A 18 6.46 5.30 -30.27
C ILE A 18 7.23 5.28 -31.60
N PRO A 19 8.23 4.40 -31.79
CA PRO A 19 9.03 4.41 -33.00
C PRO A 19 8.16 4.13 -34.23
N LYS A 20 8.29 4.96 -35.26
CA LYS A 20 7.48 4.86 -36.49
C LYS A 20 7.55 3.48 -37.12
N GLN A 21 8.73 2.86 -37.11
CA GLN A 21 8.96 1.52 -37.63
C GLN A 21 8.09 0.46 -36.94
N ALA A 22 7.94 0.51 -35.62
CA ALA A 22 7.12 -0.46 -34.88
C ALA A 22 5.62 -0.30 -35.16
N LEU A 23 5.17 0.92 -35.48
CA LEU A 23 3.79 1.18 -35.92
C LEU A 23 3.54 0.61 -37.31
N ILE A 24 4.47 0.80 -38.24
CA ILE A 24 4.38 0.26 -39.60
C ILE A 24 4.31 -1.28 -39.56
N GLU A 25 5.21 -1.93 -38.83
CA GLU A 25 5.22 -3.39 -38.66
C GLU A 25 3.91 -3.92 -38.06
N ALA A 26 3.36 -3.22 -37.07
CA ALA A 26 2.08 -3.58 -36.46
C ALA A 26 0.91 -3.42 -37.45
N ILE A 27 0.93 -2.37 -38.28
CA ILE A 27 -0.07 -2.15 -39.32
C ILE A 27 0.04 -3.24 -40.39
N GLU A 28 1.24 -3.58 -40.85
CA GLU A 28 1.49 -4.68 -41.79
C GLU A 28 0.88 -5.99 -41.29
N LEU A 29 1.16 -6.38 -40.04
CA LEU A 29 0.64 -7.61 -39.44
C LEU A 29 -0.90 -7.61 -39.35
N SER A 30 -1.49 -6.47 -38.99
CA SER A 30 -2.94 -6.33 -38.94
C SER A 30 -3.59 -6.42 -40.32
N LEU A 31 -2.97 -5.80 -41.32
CA LEU A 31 -3.43 -5.84 -42.71
C LEU A 31 -3.29 -7.23 -43.31
N GLN A 32 -2.21 -7.97 -43.01
CA GLN A 32 -2.07 -9.37 -43.40
C GLN A 32 -3.21 -10.22 -42.80
N THR A 33 -3.54 -10.00 -41.53
CA THR A 33 -4.65 -10.69 -40.86
C THR A 33 -6.01 -10.32 -41.48
N ALA A 34 -6.22 -9.06 -41.84
CA ALA A 34 -7.43 -8.61 -42.51
C ALA A 34 -7.55 -9.17 -43.93
N CYS A 35 -6.44 -9.24 -44.68
CA CYS A 35 -6.39 -9.88 -46.00
C CYS A 35 -6.79 -11.35 -45.90
N ARG A 36 -6.26 -12.07 -44.91
CA ARG A 36 -6.57 -13.48 -44.65
C ARG A 36 -8.06 -13.73 -44.47
N ASN A 37 -8.72 -12.88 -43.68
CA ASN A 37 -10.15 -12.99 -43.40
C ASN A 37 -11.03 -12.62 -44.60
N HIS A 38 -10.61 -11.66 -45.44
CA HIS A 38 -11.37 -11.21 -46.61
C HIS A 38 -11.16 -12.08 -47.86
N PHE A 39 -9.96 -12.60 -48.08
CA PHE A 39 -9.58 -13.30 -49.33
C PHE A 39 -9.44 -14.82 -49.19
N GLY A 40 -9.61 -15.39 -47.99
CA GLY A 40 -9.93 -16.83 -47.84
C GLY A 40 -8.77 -17.83 -47.91
N SER A 41 -7.50 -17.42 -47.82
CA SER A 41 -6.39 -18.34 -47.51
C SER A 41 -5.20 -17.63 -46.88
N ALA A 42 -4.53 -18.36 -46.00
CA ALA A 42 -3.57 -17.88 -45.03
C ALA A 42 -2.17 -17.58 -45.56
N ASP A 43 -1.74 -18.30 -46.60
CA ASP A 43 -0.31 -18.51 -46.80
C ASP A 43 0.23 -17.81 -48.06
N ASN A 44 -0.66 -17.16 -48.83
CA ASN A 44 -0.31 -16.65 -50.14
C ASN A 44 -0.51 -15.13 -50.29
N VAL A 45 -0.78 -14.38 -49.23
CA VAL A 45 -0.92 -12.92 -49.30
C VAL A 45 0.16 -12.24 -48.48
N ARG A 46 0.93 -11.34 -49.11
CA ARG A 46 1.94 -10.49 -48.49
C ARG A 46 1.47 -9.05 -48.56
N VAL A 47 1.54 -8.36 -47.42
CA VAL A 47 1.32 -6.91 -47.35
C VAL A 47 2.66 -6.25 -47.08
N ASN A 48 2.99 -5.23 -47.86
CA ASN A 48 4.19 -4.42 -47.69
C ASN A 48 3.80 -2.95 -47.61
N VAL A 49 4.38 -2.23 -46.64
CA VAL A 49 4.13 -0.81 -46.39
C VAL A 49 5.41 -0.05 -46.57
N ASP A 50 5.40 0.93 -47.47
CA ASP A 50 6.53 1.81 -47.67
C ASP A 50 6.73 2.72 -46.43
N PRO A 51 7.88 2.72 -45.76
CA PRO A 51 8.10 3.53 -44.56
C PRO A 51 8.10 5.05 -44.79
N GLU A 52 8.43 5.50 -46.01
CA GLU A 52 8.51 6.91 -46.36
C GLU A 52 7.17 7.42 -46.91
N SER A 53 6.58 6.70 -47.86
CA SER A 53 5.32 7.12 -48.49
C SER A 53 4.08 6.66 -47.72
N CYS A 54 4.21 5.66 -46.84
CA CYS A 54 3.11 4.97 -46.16
C CYS A 54 2.11 4.34 -47.15
N ASP A 55 2.53 4.06 -48.39
CA ASP A 55 1.70 3.36 -49.37
C ASP A 55 1.64 1.86 -49.07
N PHE A 56 0.42 1.32 -49.09
CA PHE A 56 0.16 -0.10 -48.86
C PHE A 56 0.12 -0.83 -50.19
N SER A 57 0.87 -1.92 -50.32
CA SER A 57 0.80 -2.85 -51.44
C SER A 57 0.46 -4.24 -50.94
N VAL A 58 -0.48 -4.91 -51.62
CA VAL A 58 -0.88 -6.28 -51.32
C VAL A 58 -0.56 -7.15 -52.53
N ILE A 59 0.22 -8.19 -52.30
CA ILE A 59 0.68 -9.12 -53.31
C ILE A 59 0.16 -10.50 -52.95
N ALA A 60 -0.52 -11.16 -53.88
CA ALA A 60 -0.92 -12.55 -53.76
C ALA A 60 0.01 -13.45 -54.56
N ASP A 61 0.67 -14.39 -53.89
CA ASP A 61 1.44 -15.48 -54.48
C ASP A 61 0.45 -16.51 -55.07
N LYS A 62 0.49 -16.76 -56.37
CA LYS A 62 -0.37 -17.74 -57.06
C LYS A 62 0.43 -18.78 -57.81
N THR A 63 0.06 -20.05 -57.66
CA THR A 63 0.72 -21.16 -58.35
C THR A 63 0.22 -21.26 -59.79
N VAL A 64 1.13 -21.37 -60.75
CA VAL A 64 0.78 -21.50 -62.17
C VAL A 64 0.30 -22.92 -62.46
N VAL A 65 -0.96 -23.05 -62.87
CA VAL A 65 -1.60 -24.33 -63.21
C VAL A 65 -2.17 -24.31 -64.62
N GLU A 66 -2.42 -25.50 -65.17
CA GLU A 66 -3.03 -25.64 -66.50
C GLU A 66 -4.55 -25.41 -66.45
N THR A 67 -5.21 -25.90 -65.39
CA THR A 67 -6.65 -25.68 -65.14
C THR A 67 -6.83 -25.18 -63.71
N VAL A 68 -7.41 -23.98 -63.56
CA VAL A 68 -7.62 -23.33 -62.27
C VAL A 68 -8.78 -24.02 -61.53
N SER A 69 -8.48 -24.64 -60.40
CA SER A 69 -9.45 -25.21 -59.47
C SER A 69 -9.73 -24.27 -58.29
N ASN A 70 -8.71 -23.52 -57.85
CA ASN A 70 -8.84 -22.54 -56.77
C ASN A 70 -8.36 -21.14 -57.23
N PRO A 71 -9.29 -20.25 -57.65
CA PRO A 71 -8.94 -18.91 -58.13
C PRO A 71 -8.19 -18.01 -57.14
N ILE A 72 -8.19 -18.35 -55.85
CA ILE A 72 -7.51 -17.60 -54.78
C ILE A 72 -6.01 -17.92 -54.76
N ALA A 73 -5.64 -19.19 -54.97
CA ALA A 73 -4.26 -19.69 -54.83
C ALA A 73 -3.59 -20.04 -56.17
N GLU A 74 -4.36 -20.09 -57.27
CA GLU A 74 -3.90 -20.56 -58.57
C GLU A 74 -4.14 -19.51 -59.67
N ILE A 75 -3.29 -19.55 -60.70
CA ILE A 75 -3.38 -18.73 -61.91
C ILE A 75 -3.13 -19.59 -63.14
N GLY A 76 -3.85 -19.34 -64.23
CA GLY A 76 -3.65 -20.07 -65.48
C GLY A 76 -2.32 -19.72 -66.15
N LEU A 77 -1.67 -20.68 -66.81
CA LEU A 77 -0.41 -20.46 -67.55
C LEU A 77 -0.48 -19.29 -68.55
N SER A 78 -1.63 -19.10 -69.20
CA SER A 78 -1.85 -17.98 -70.12
C SER A 78 -1.85 -16.62 -69.42
N GLU A 79 -2.40 -16.53 -68.21
CA GLU A 79 -2.45 -15.30 -67.43
C GLU A 79 -1.10 -15.02 -66.75
N ALA A 80 -0.41 -16.05 -66.27
CA ALA A 80 0.95 -15.95 -65.75
C ALA A 80 1.91 -15.33 -66.78
N LYS A 81 1.84 -15.79 -68.04
CA LYS A 81 2.68 -15.29 -69.14
C LYS A 81 2.38 -13.84 -69.56
N LEU A 82 1.23 -13.27 -69.17
CA LEU A 82 0.95 -11.84 -69.35
C LEU A 82 1.73 -10.96 -68.37
N VAL A 83 2.11 -11.51 -67.19
CA VAL A 83 2.91 -10.81 -66.18
C VAL A 83 4.39 -10.88 -66.56
N ASP A 84 4.92 -12.08 -66.83
CA ASP A 84 6.26 -12.27 -67.40
C ASP A 84 6.24 -13.49 -68.36
N PRO A 85 6.70 -13.36 -69.61
CA PRO A 85 6.77 -14.48 -70.56
C PRO A 85 7.56 -15.71 -70.09
N LYS A 86 8.40 -15.57 -69.05
CA LYS A 86 9.27 -16.63 -68.54
C LYS A 86 8.59 -17.64 -67.61
N TYR A 87 7.37 -17.39 -67.14
CA TYR A 87 6.70 -18.29 -66.20
C TYR A 87 6.32 -19.64 -66.84
N GLU A 88 6.60 -20.72 -66.12
CA GLU A 88 6.29 -22.11 -66.45
C GLU A 88 5.25 -22.72 -65.49
N LEU A 89 4.73 -23.91 -65.81
CA LEU A 89 3.79 -24.62 -64.93
C LEU A 89 4.49 -24.98 -63.60
N GLY A 90 3.83 -24.69 -62.48
CA GLY A 90 4.38 -24.89 -61.14
C GLY A 90 5.13 -23.69 -60.54
N ASP A 91 5.36 -22.63 -61.31
CA ASP A 91 5.96 -21.40 -60.78
C ASP A 91 5.00 -20.64 -59.85
N ILE A 92 5.55 -19.75 -59.03
CA ILE A 92 4.79 -18.83 -58.18
C ILE A 92 4.82 -17.43 -58.79
N VAL A 93 3.65 -16.92 -59.16
CA VAL A 93 3.47 -15.57 -59.72
C VAL A 93 2.98 -14.64 -58.62
N GLN A 94 3.63 -13.49 -58.49
CA GLN A 94 3.20 -12.40 -57.62
C GLN A 94 2.18 -11.51 -58.34
N VAL A 95 0.93 -11.56 -57.91
CA VAL A 95 -0.16 -10.77 -58.50
C VAL A 95 -0.56 -9.65 -57.55
N PRO A 96 -0.48 -8.36 -57.97
CA PRO A 96 -0.95 -7.26 -57.14
C PRO A 96 -2.47 -7.33 -56.98
N VAL A 97 -2.96 -7.26 -55.74
CA VAL A 97 -4.38 -7.25 -55.44
C VAL A 97 -4.87 -5.81 -55.45
N ASP A 98 -5.35 -5.34 -56.61
CA ASP A 98 -5.99 -4.04 -56.70
C ASP A 98 -7.47 -4.16 -56.32
N SER A 99 -7.81 -3.69 -55.12
CA SER A 99 -9.20 -3.42 -54.81
C SER A 99 -9.32 -2.12 -54.02
N ARG A 100 -10.07 -1.16 -54.57
CA ARG A 100 -10.44 0.09 -53.87
C ARG A 100 -11.19 -0.21 -52.56
N SER A 101 -11.82 -1.37 -52.46
CA SER A 101 -12.39 -1.91 -51.21
C SER A 101 -11.34 -2.21 -50.16
N PHE A 102 -10.14 -2.67 -50.55
CA PHE A 102 -9.05 -2.95 -49.62
C PHE A 102 -8.49 -1.67 -49.00
N GLY A 103 -8.42 -0.56 -49.74
CA GLY A 103 -7.98 0.73 -49.19
C GLY A 103 -8.80 1.17 -47.96
N ARG A 104 -10.13 1.02 -48.00
CA ARG A 104 -11.01 1.38 -46.86
C ARG A 104 -10.81 0.47 -45.65
N ILE A 105 -10.69 -0.85 -45.90
CA ILE A 105 -10.42 -1.85 -44.86
C ILE A 105 -9.04 -1.58 -44.24
N ALA A 106 -8.06 -1.23 -45.07
CA ALA A 106 -6.71 -0.94 -44.63
C ALA A 106 -6.64 0.28 -43.71
N THR A 107 -7.32 1.37 -44.07
CA THR A 107 -7.40 2.57 -43.22
C THR A 107 -8.08 2.28 -41.87
N GLN A 108 -9.17 1.50 -41.86
CA GLN A 108 -9.87 1.16 -40.61
C GLN A 108 -9.02 0.29 -39.68
N ASN A 109 -8.32 -0.70 -40.23
CA ASN A 109 -7.42 -1.56 -39.47
C ASN A 109 -6.19 -0.79 -38.98
N ALA A 110 -5.57 0.04 -39.84
CA ALA A 110 -4.46 0.89 -39.46
C ALA A 110 -4.83 1.81 -38.29
N LYS A 111 -6.02 2.44 -38.33
CA LYS A 111 -6.54 3.24 -37.20
C LYS A 111 -6.67 2.39 -35.93
N GLY A 112 -7.21 1.17 -36.03
CA GLY A 112 -7.35 0.25 -34.89
C GLY A 112 -6.00 -0.11 -34.26
N VAL A 113 -5.01 -0.44 -35.10
CA VAL A 113 -3.64 -0.73 -34.66
C VAL A 113 -2.98 0.46 -33.99
N ILE A 114 -3.10 1.66 -34.60
CA ILE A 114 -2.55 2.88 -34.04
C ILE A 114 -3.13 3.14 -32.65
N VAL A 115 -4.46 3.09 -32.51
CA VAL A 115 -5.12 3.26 -31.20
C VAL A 115 -4.67 2.19 -30.21
N GLN A 116 -4.51 0.94 -30.66
CA GLN A 116 -4.02 -0.13 -29.81
C GLN A 116 -2.57 0.10 -29.35
N LYS A 117 -1.67 0.53 -30.24
CA LYS A 117 -0.27 0.84 -29.87
C LYS A 117 -0.17 2.05 -28.95
N ILE A 118 -0.98 3.08 -29.17
CA ILE A 118 -1.06 4.22 -28.24
C ILE A 118 -1.44 3.71 -26.84
N ARG A 119 -2.49 2.87 -26.74
CA ARG A 119 -2.91 2.28 -25.46
C ARG A 119 -1.83 1.40 -24.85
N GLU A 120 -1.11 0.62 -25.64
CA GLU A 120 -0.02 -0.23 -25.15
C GLU A 120 1.14 0.58 -24.55
N GLU A 121 1.56 1.65 -25.21
CA GLU A 121 2.63 2.50 -24.72
C GLU A 121 2.17 3.35 -23.52
N GLU A 122 0.93 3.85 -23.52
CA GLU A 122 0.34 4.50 -22.34
C GLU A 122 0.31 3.55 -21.13
N ARG A 123 -0.09 2.28 -21.33
CA ARG A 123 -0.02 1.27 -20.27
C ARG A 123 1.39 1.00 -19.80
N ARG A 124 2.37 0.93 -20.71
CA ARG A 124 3.77 0.71 -20.34
C ARG A 124 4.33 1.88 -19.51
N VAL A 125 3.96 3.11 -19.86
CA VAL A 125 4.31 4.30 -19.08
C VAL A 125 3.69 4.21 -17.68
N LEU A 126 2.39 3.95 -17.59
CA LEU A 126 1.70 3.78 -16.31
C LEU A 126 2.31 2.63 -15.48
N TYR A 127 2.58 1.48 -16.09
CA TYR A 127 3.21 0.37 -15.39
C TYR A 127 4.56 0.78 -14.79
N ARG A 128 5.43 1.46 -15.54
CA ARG A 128 6.73 1.93 -15.01
C ARG A 128 6.57 2.93 -13.86
N GLU A 129 5.61 3.85 -13.97
CA GLU A 129 5.29 4.83 -12.94
C GLU A 129 4.89 4.12 -11.64
N TYR A 130 3.87 3.26 -11.68
CA TYR A 130 3.39 2.57 -10.48
C TYR A 130 4.32 1.46 -9.98
N TYR A 131 5.08 0.82 -10.86
CA TYR A 131 6.10 -0.15 -10.46
C TYR A 131 7.18 0.49 -9.57
N SER A 132 7.53 1.76 -9.82
CA SER A 132 8.46 2.50 -8.95
C SER A 132 7.88 2.79 -7.55
N MET A 133 6.55 2.77 -7.40
CA MET A 133 5.84 2.93 -6.13
C MET A 133 5.57 1.59 -5.44
N ALA A 134 6.06 0.48 -5.98
CA ALA A 134 5.92 -0.81 -5.31
C ALA A 134 6.63 -0.77 -3.96
N ARG A 135 5.96 -1.29 -2.91
CA ARG A 135 6.39 -1.26 -1.51
C ARG A 135 6.40 0.11 -0.85
N GLU A 136 5.72 1.08 -1.44
CA GLU A 136 5.47 2.39 -0.81
C GLU A 136 4.02 2.52 -0.37
N VAL A 137 3.76 3.53 0.48
CA VAL A 137 2.40 3.94 0.82
C VAL A 137 1.93 5.01 -0.15
N VAL A 138 0.71 4.83 -0.64
CA VAL A 138 0.06 5.78 -1.54
C VAL A 138 -1.31 6.16 -1.00
N SER A 139 -1.71 7.40 -1.26
CA SER A 139 -3.06 7.86 -0.96
C SER A 139 -3.99 7.54 -2.13
N GLY A 140 -5.17 7.00 -1.84
CA GLY A 140 -6.18 6.68 -2.83
C GLY A 140 -7.59 7.03 -2.35
N VAL A 141 -8.54 7.02 -3.28
CA VAL A 141 -9.97 7.24 -2.98
C VAL A 141 -10.71 5.94 -3.23
N VAL A 142 -11.48 5.48 -2.25
CA VAL A 142 -12.34 4.31 -2.41
C VAL A 142 -13.41 4.63 -3.45
N GLU A 143 -13.49 3.86 -4.53
CA GLU A 143 -14.54 4.05 -5.55
C GLU A 143 -15.77 3.21 -5.23
N ARG A 144 -15.56 1.90 -5.06
CA ARG A 144 -16.64 0.93 -4.89
C ARG A 144 -16.15 -0.36 -4.28
N ASP A 145 -17.06 -1.03 -3.59
CA ASP A 145 -16.89 -2.41 -3.16
C ASP A 145 -17.57 -3.35 -4.16
N THR A 146 -16.87 -4.40 -4.57
CA THR A 146 -17.39 -5.46 -5.46
C THR A 146 -17.79 -6.74 -4.71
N GLY A 147 -17.69 -6.73 -3.38
CA GLY A 147 -17.91 -7.86 -2.48
C GLY A 147 -16.68 -8.78 -2.34
N ARG A 148 -15.85 -8.91 -3.38
CA ARG A 148 -14.59 -9.69 -3.33
C ARG A 148 -13.35 -8.81 -3.10
N SER A 149 -13.43 -7.57 -3.55
CA SER A 149 -12.33 -6.60 -3.46
C SER A 149 -12.89 -5.18 -3.49
N ILE A 150 -12.24 -4.29 -2.75
CA ILE A 150 -12.51 -2.87 -2.80
C ILE A 150 -11.61 -2.26 -3.87
N ILE A 151 -12.20 -1.46 -4.75
CA ILE A 151 -11.49 -0.73 -5.80
C ILE A 151 -11.14 0.65 -5.26
N VAL A 152 -9.85 0.98 -5.33
CA VAL A 152 -9.31 2.25 -4.84
C VAL A 152 -8.67 2.98 -6.01
N ASN A 153 -9.16 4.18 -6.33
CA ASN A 153 -8.59 5.04 -7.35
C ASN A 153 -7.27 5.65 -6.86
N LEU A 154 -6.18 5.42 -7.60
CA LEU A 154 -4.86 5.97 -7.31
C LEU A 154 -4.49 7.13 -8.27
N GLY A 155 -5.50 7.82 -8.79
CA GLY A 155 -5.40 8.88 -9.80
C GLY A 155 -5.60 8.36 -11.21
N ARG A 156 -4.61 7.66 -11.77
CA ARG A 156 -4.62 7.21 -13.18
C ARG A 156 -4.90 5.72 -13.36
N VAL A 157 -4.74 4.93 -12.30
CA VAL A 157 -4.98 3.49 -12.29
C VAL A 157 -5.76 3.10 -11.05
N ASP A 158 -6.46 1.98 -11.17
CA ASP A 158 -7.20 1.38 -10.06
C ASP A 158 -6.31 0.39 -9.31
N GLY A 159 -6.30 0.54 -7.99
CA GLY A 159 -5.76 -0.44 -7.07
C GLY A 159 -6.84 -1.38 -6.54
N TYR A 160 -6.42 -2.60 -6.22
CA TYR A 160 -7.29 -3.66 -5.74
C TYR A 160 -6.92 -4.02 -4.32
N LEU A 161 -7.85 -3.82 -3.39
CA LEU A 161 -7.73 -4.23 -2.00
C LEU A 161 -8.54 -5.51 -1.80
N SER A 162 -7.87 -6.65 -1.87
CA SER A 162 -8.50 -7.97 -1.72
C SER A 162 -8.97 -8.22 -0.29
N GLU A 163 -9.95 -9.09 -0.09
CA GLU A 163 -10.51 -9.41 1.24
C GLU A 163 -9.45 -9.76 2.31
N ASN A 164 -8.42 -10.53 1.94
CA ASN A 164 -7.33 -10.91 2.87
C ASN A 164 -6.42 -9.73 3.25
N GLU A 165 -6.42 -8.68 2.43
CA GLU A 165 -5.59 -7.48 2.59
C GLU A 165 -6.39 -6.32 3.21
N GLN A 166 -7.66 -6.56 3.52
CA GLN A 166 -8.54 -5.64 4.25
C GLN A 166 -8.44 -5.90 5.75
N VAL A 167 -8.56 -4.84 6.53
CA VAL A 167 -8.59 -4.92 7.99
C VAL A 167 -9.97 -5.42 8.42
N LYS A 168 -10.01 -6.49 9.25
CA LYS A 168 -11.26 -7.05 9.73
C LYS A 168 -11.99 -6.04 10.62
N GLY A 169 -13.23 -5.71 10.26
CA GLY A 169 -14.08 -4.76 10.98
C GLY A 169 -13.90 -3.31 10.56
N GLU A 170 -12.94 -2.99 9.69
CA GLU A 170 -12.85 -1.69 9.05
C GLU A 170 -13.94 -1.56 7.99
N VAL A 171 -14.69 -0.45 8.01
CA VAL A 171 -15.70 -0.14 6.99
C VAL A 171 -15.16 1.00 6.14
N LEU A 172 -14.96 0.71 4.85
CA LEU A 172 -14.51 1.67 3.85
C LEU A 172 -15.68 2.04 2.94
N ASN A 173 -16.07 3.30 2.95
CA ASN A 173 -17.17 3.79 2.14
C ASN A 173 -16.66 4.37 0.82
N PRO A 174 -17.45 4.33 -0.26
CA PRO A 174 -17.17 5.13 -1.45
C PRO A 174 -16.87 6.58 -1.09
N THR A 175 -15.89 7.18 -1.75
CA THR A 175 -15.33 8.53 -1.53
C THR A 175 -14.38 8.70 -0.35
N ASP A 176 -14.21 7.69 0.51
CA ASP A 176 -13.22 7.75 1.58
C ASP A 176 -11.80 7.88 0.99
N ARG A 177 -11.02 8.83 1.52
CA ARG A 177 -9.59 8.92 1.27
C ARG A 177 -8.87 8.04 2.27
N ILE A 178 -8.04 7.14 1.75
CA ILE A 178 -7.29 6.18 2.55
C ILE A 178 -5.84 6.09 2.09
N LYS A 179 -4.93 5.84 3.02
CA LYS A 179 -3.57 5.42 2.73
C LYS A 179 -3.49 3.90 2.65
N VAL A 180 -2.79 3.39 1.64
CA VAL A 180 -2.69 1.96 1.35
C VAL A 180 -1.26 1.61 1.01
N TYR A 181 -0.82 0.43 1.42
CA TYR A 181 0.49 -0.10 1.06
C TYR A 181 0.41 -0.81 -0.29
N VAL A 182 1.31 -0.48 -1.22
CA VAL A 182 1.40 -1.15 -2.52
C VAL A 182 2.22 -2.43 -2.36
N VAL A 183 1.55 -3.58 -2.37
CA VAL A 183 2.22 -4.89 -2.22
C VAL A 183 3.02 -5.24 -3.47
N GLU A 184 2.38 -5.15 -4.63
CA GLU A 184 2.99 -5.45 -5.92
C GLU A 184 2.23 -4.76 -7.05
N VAL A 185 2.91 -4.57 -8.19
CA VAL A 185 2.30 -4.08 -9.43
C VAL A 185 2.54 -5.11 -10.53
N ARG A 186 1.45 -5.62 -11.10
CA ARG A 186 1.46 -6.63 -12.17
C ARG A 186 1.04 -6.01 -13.49
N ASP A 187 1.75 -6.35 -14.56
CA ASP A 187 1.32 -5.98 -15.91
C ASP A 187 0.12 -6.86 -16.34
N SER A 188 -0.88 -6.26 -16.98
CA SER A 188 -2.03 -6.99 -17.48
C SER A 188 -2.54 -6.42 -18.81
N PRO A 189 -3.24 -7.23 -19.63
CA PRO A 189 -3.79 -6.77 -20.91
C PRO A 189 -4.79 -5.60 -20.80
N LYS A 190 -5.30 -5.30 -19.60
CA LYS A 190 -6.21 -4.17 -19.34
C LYS A 190 -5.52 -2.95 -18.73
N GLY A 191 -4.23 -3.03 -18.42
CA GLY A 191 -3.49 -2.02 -17.65
C GLY A 191 -2.77 -2.63 -16.45
N PRO A 192 -1.85 -1.87 -15.82
CA PRO A 192 -1.19 -2.31 -14.60
C PRO A 192 -2.23 -2.55 -13.50
N ARG A 193 -2.12 -3.70 -12.84
CA ARG A 193 -2.91 -4.05 -11.67
C ARG A 193 -2.07 -3.82 -10.44
N VAL A 194 -2.51 -2.89 -9.60
CA VAL A 194 -1.84 -2.55 -8.35
C VAL A 194 -2.53 -3.32 -7.23
N LEU A 195 -1.80 -4.24 -6.58
CA LEU A 195 -2.31 -4.94 -5.39
C LEU A 195 -2.02 -4.08 -4.17
N LEU A 196 -3.06 -3.82 -3.39
CA LEU A 196 -3.01 -2.97 -2.21
C LEU A 196 -3.19 -3.79 -0.94
N SER A 197 -2.69 -3.24 0.17
CA SER A 197 -2.88 -3.78 1.51
C SER A 197 -3.09 -2.69 2.56
N ARG A 198 -4.02 -2.96 3.48
CA ARG A 198 -4.15 -2.23 4.74
C ARG A 198 -3.72 -3.05 5.96
N THR A 199 -3.52 -4.36 5.81
CA THR A 199 -3.09 -5.26 6.90
C THR A 199 -1.57 -5.36 7.04
N HIS A 200 -0.81 -5.02 6.01
CA HIS A 200 0.64 -5.21 5.99
C HIS A 200 1.37 -4.35 7.05
N PRO A 201 2.34 -4.89 7.82
CA PRO A 201 3.08 -4.13 8.85
C PRO A 201 3.82 -2.90 8.32
N GLU A 202 4.35 -2.97 7.10
CA GLU A 202 5.05 -1.84 6.46
C GLU A 202 4.15 -0.62 6.24
N LEU A 203 2.82 -0.77 6.20
CA LEU A 203 1.92 0.39 6.21
C LEU A 203 2.19 1.26 7.45
N VAL A 204 2.26 0.65 8.63
CA VAL A 204 2.49 1.38 9.88
C VAL A 204 3.86 2.06 9.85
N LYS A 205 4.89 1.33 9.42
CA LYS A 205 6.25 1.87 9.29
C LYS A 205 6.28 3.14 8.42
N LYS A 206 5.67 3.05 7.25
CA LYS A 206 5.64 4.14 6.26
C LYS A 206 4.80 5.33 6.72
N LEU A 207 3.70 5.09 7.44
CA LEU A 207 2.93 6.17 8.07
C LEU A 207 3.76 6.93 9.10
N PHE A 208 4.58 6.22 9.89
CA PHE A 208 5.52 6.86 10.81
C PHE A 208 6.67 7.58 10.08
N GLU A 209 7.18 7.05 8.95
CA GLU A 209 8.15 7.77 8.09
C GLU A 209 7.57 9.08 7.52
N GLU A 210 6.26 9.16 7.30
CA GLU A 210 5.58 10.39 6.88
C GLU A 210 5.37 11.38 8.04
N GLU A 211 5.03 10.87 9.23
CA GLU A 211 4.66 11.69 10.38
C GLU A 211 5.86 12.19 11.21
N ALA A 212 6.93 11.38 11.31
CA ALA A 212 8.12 11.69 12.12
C ALA A 212 9.36 11.92 11.24
N PRO A 213 9.86 13.17 11.11
CA PRO A 213 11.07 13.48 10.35
C PRO A 213 12.30 12.70 10.78
N GLU A 214 12.44 12.43 12.07
CA GLU A 214 13.58 11.73 12.67
C GLU A 214 13.68 10.29 12.13
N ILE A 215 12.56 9.65 11.80
CA ILE A 215 12.52 8.32 11.19
C ILE A 215 12.92 8.40 9.71
N ARG A 216 12.41 9.40 8.99
CA ARG A 216 12.75 9.63 7.58
C ARG A 216 14.23 9.91 7.36
N GLU A 217 14.84 10.66 8.28
CA GLU A 217 16.27 10.99 8.24
C GLU A 217 17.16 9.84 8.75
N GLY A 218 16.57 8.79 9.32
CA GLY A 218 17.29 7.64 9.87
C GLY A 218 17.96 7.91 11.22
N ILE A 219 17.59 9.00 11.92
CA ILE A 219 18.00 9.28 13.29
C ILE A 219 17.35 8.25 14.22
N VAL A 220 16.05 8.01 14.04
CA VAL A 220 15.30 6.97 14.74
C VAL A 220 15.00 5.83 13.78
N GLU A 221 15.40 4.61 14.13
CA GLU A 221 15.18 3.41 13.33
C GLU A 221 14.06 2.56 13.95
N ILE A 222 13.08 2.17 13.12
CA ILE A 222 12.09 1.16 13.51
C ILE A 222 12.69 -0.24 13.32
N ARG A 223 13.07 -0.88 14.42
CA ARG A 223 13.77 -2.17 14.44
C ARG A 223 12.84 -3.37 14.27
N ALA A 224 11.63 -3.30 14.83
CA ALA A 224 10.67 -4.38 14.73
C ALA A 224 9.22 -3.87 14.82
N ILE A 225 8.31 -4.55 14.12
CA ILE A 225 6.86 -4.30 14.18
C ILE A 225 6.13 -5.64 14.32
N ALA A 226 5.30 -5.75 15.36
CA ALA A 226 4.34 -6.83 15.52
C ALA A 226 2.93 -6.27 15.41
N ARG A 227 2.21 -6.65 14.37
CA ARG A 227 0.89 -6.12 14.04
C ARG A 227 -0.19 -7.19 14.06
N GLU A 228 -1.30 -6.86 14.71
CA GLU A 228 -2.64 -7.44 14.56
C GLU A 228 -3.56 -6.35 14.02
N ALA A 229 -3.66 -6.27 12.69
CA ALA A 229 -4.26 -5.15 11.98
C ALA A 229 -5.72 -4.87 12.41
N GLY A 230 -6.04 -3.59 12.60
CA GLY A 230 -7.35 -3.11 13.09
C GLY A 230 -7.55 -3.22 14.59
N SER A 231 -6.62 -3.84 15.31
CA SER A 231 -6.72 -4.01 16.75
C SER A 231 -5.56 -3.35 17.47
N ARG A 232 -4.35 -3.91 17.32
CA ARG A 232 -3.18 -3.43 18.05
C ARG A 232 -1.87 -3.73 17.31
N THR A 233 -0.94 -2.79 17.37
CA THR A 233 0.42 -2.92 16.87
C THR A 233 1.41 -2.56 17.97
N LYS A 234 2.46 -3.37 18.13
CA LYS A 234 3.65 -3.02 18.90
C LYS A 234 4.79 -2.70 17.94
N MET A 235 5.52 -1.63 18.23
CA MET A 235 6.64 -1.15 17.43
C MET A 235 7.84 -0.86 18.34
N ALA A 236 8.99 -1.44 18.01
CA ALA A 236 10.24 -1.20 18.73
C ALA A 236 11.14 -0.24 17.94
N VAL A 237 11.58 0.82 18.58
CA VAL A 237 12.37 1.90 17.98
C VAL A 237 13.69 2.09 18.70
N LEU A 238 14.74 2.44 17.96
CA LEU A 238 16.07 2.74 18.46
C LEU A 238 16.52 4.09 17.92
N SER A 239 17.16 4.92 18.73
CA SER A 239 17.83 6.12 18.23
C SER A 239 19.29 5.82 17.92
N ASN A 240 19.78 6.29 16.77
CA ASN A 240 21.19 6.33 16.42
C ASN A 240 21.91 7.54 17.04
N ASP A 241 21.14 8.51 17.54
CA ASP A 241 21.64 9.70 18.22
C ASP A 241 21.29 9.62 19.73
N PRO A 242 22.28 9.63 20.64
CA PRO A 242 22.03 9.55 22.07
C PRO A 242 21.27 10.76 22.64
N ASP A 243 21.28 11.90 21.95
CA ASP A 243 20.57 13.12 22.37
C ASP A 243 19.10 13.13 21.95
N VAL A 244 18.65 12.12 21.20
CA VAL A 244 17.28 12.01 20.68
C VAL A 244 16.56 10.83 21.32
N ASP A 245 15.43 11.13 21.98
CA ASP A 245 14.51 10.10 22.49
C ASP A 245 13.71 9.48 21.32
N PRO A 246 13.88 8.18 21.02
CA PRO A 246 13.19 7.56 19.89
C PRO A 246 11.69 7.41 20.14
N VAL A 247 11.26 7.13 21.38
CA VAL A 247 9.83 6.96 21.69
C VAL A 247 9.14 8.31 21.64
N GLY A 248 9.69 9.32 22.31
CA GLY A 248 9.17 10.69 22.28
C GLY A 248 9.07 11.26 20.86
N SER A 249 10.05 10.98 20.00
CA SER A 249 10.05 11.40 18.59
C SER A 249 8.88 10.78 17.80
N CYS A 250 8.54 9.52 18.06
CA CYS A 250 7.41 8.86 17.39
C CYS A 250 6.05 9.28 17.96
N VAL A 251 5.97 9.54 19.27
CA VAL A 251 4.74 9.93 19.96
C VAL A 251 4.37 11.39 19.63
N GLY A 252 5.36 12.28 19.62
CA GLY A 252 5.16 13.72 19.48
C GLY A 252 4.56 14.38 20.72
N LEU A 253 4.44 15.71 20.71
CA LEU A 253 3.82 16.47 21.79
C LEU A 253 2.41 15.95 22.07
N ASP A 254 2.14 15.55 23.32
CA ASP A 254 0.87 14.97 23.78
C ASP A 254 0.31 13.84 22.89
N GLY A 255 1.18 13.09 22.23
CA GLY A 255 0.77 11.99 21.36
C GLY A 255 0.24 12.40 19.99
N THR A 256 0.41 13.66 19.57
CA THR A 256 -0.14 14.18 18.32
C THR A 256 0.24 13.32 17.10
N ARG A 257 1.51 12.91 16.99
CA ARG A 257 2.01 12.13 15.85
C ARG A 257 1.45 10.71 15.86
N VAL A 258 1.55 10.01 16.98
CA VAL A 258 1.00 8.64 17.09
C VAL A 258 -0.52 8.62 16.89
N ASN A 259 -1.24 9.63 17.38
CA ASN A 259 -2.69 9.74 17.22
C ASN A 259 -3.09 9.96 15.75
N ALA A 260 -2.31 10.71 14.96
CA ALA A 260 -2.54 10.87 13.52
C ALA A 260 -2.44 9.51 12.79
N VAL A 261 -1.45 8.68 13.13
CA VAL A 261 -1.31 7.33 12.58
C VAL A 261 -2.45 6.41 13.05
N VAL A 262 -2.84 6.48 14.32
CA VAL A 262 -3.98 5.73 14.87
C VAL A 262 -5.29 6.09 14.16
N GLU A 263 -5.51 7.37 13.86
CA GLU A 263 -6.69 7.85 13.14
C GLU A 263 -6.73 7.33 11.69
N GLU A 264 -5.59 7.38 10.98
CA GLU A 264 -5.45 6.80 9.64
C GLU A 264 -5.73 5.29 9.62
N LEU A 265 -5.38 4.58 10.69
CA LEU A 265 -5.66 3.15 10.89
C LEU A 265 -7.01 2.87 11.55
N ARG A 266 -7.91 3.86 11.59
CA ARG A 266 -9.30 3.75 12.11
C ARG A 266 -9.39 3.24 13.54
N GLY A 267 -8.46 3.65 14.40
CA GLY A 267 -8.47 3.36 15.83
C GLY A 267 -7.65 2.15 16.27
N GLU A 268 -6.86 1.55 15.37
CA GLU A 268 -5.83 0.55 15.74
C GLU A 268 -4.89 1.12 16.81
N LYS A 269 -4.76 0.44 17.96
CA LYS A 269 -3.90 0.92 19.06
C LYS A 269 -2.44 0.66 18.76
N ILE A 270 -1.56 1.62 19.05
CA ILE A 270 -0.12 1.49 18.78
C ILE A 270 0.65 1.67 20.08
N ASP A 271 1.43 0.65 20.44
CA ASP A 271 2.42 0.73 21.51
C ASP A 271 3.80 0.94 20.89
N ILE A 272 4.50 1.98 21.32
CA ILE A 272 5.85 2.30 20.89
C ILE A 272 6.78 2.06 22.07
N ILE A 273 7.81 1.24 21.87
CA ILE A 273 8.74 0.82 22.93
C ILE A 273 10.18 1.08 22.49
N ASN A 274 11.06 1.24 23.48
CA ASN A 274 12.50 1.24 23.23
C ASN A 274 12.98 -0.16 22.85
N TYR A 275 13.70 -0.24 21.73
CA TYR A 275 14.44 -1.43 21.35
C TYR A 275 15.74 -1.50 22.16
N ASP A 276 16.06 -2.70 22.65
CA ASP A 276 17.33 -2.99 23.32
C ASP A 276 17.96 -4.22 22.68
N GLU A 277 19.29 -4.26 22.62
CA GLU A 277 20.02 -5.42 22.12
C GLU A 277 20.02 -6.58 23.13
N ASN A 278 19.89 -6.28 24.42
CA ASN A 278 19.69 -7.27 25.45
C ASN A 278 18.24 -7.80 25.40
N PRO A 279 18.06 -9.11 25.19
CA PRO A 279 16.73 -9.70 25.06
C PRO A 279 15.87 -9.53 26.31
N ALA A 280 16.47 -9.49 27.51
CA ALA A 280 15.72 -9.32 28.74
C ALA A 280 15.05 -7.94 28.80
N TYR A 281 15.81 -6.87 28.53
CA TYR A 281 15.29 -5.50 28.47
C TYR A 281 14.29 -5.31 27.32
N LEU A 282 14.56 -5.90 26.15
CA LEU A 282 13.63 -5.82 25.03
C LEU A 282 12.28 -6.49 25.35
N ILE A 283 12.30 -7.65 26.01
CA ILE A 283 11.08 -8.39 26.41
C ILE A 283 10.32 -7.63 27.50
N GLU A 284 11.02 -7.09 28.49
CA GLU A 284 10.44 -6.21 29.51
C GLU A 284 9.71 -5.03 28.86
N ASN A 285 10.40 -4.28 28.00
CA ASN A 285 9.83 -3.15 27.26
C ASN A 285 8.62 -3.59 26.41
N ALA A 286 8.70 -4.76 25.77
CA ALA A 286 7.63 -5.27 24.91
C ALA A 286 6.34 -5.62 25.65
N LEU A 287 6.40 -5.93 26.95
CA LEU A 287 5.22 -6.24 27.76
C LEU A 287 4.51 -5.00 28.30
N SER A 288 5.09 -3.80 28.12
CA SER A 288 4.44 -2.52 28.39
C SER A 288 3.01 -2.50 27.83
N PRO A 289 1.99 -2.12 28.63
CA PRO A 289 2.09 -1.34 29.89
C PRO A 289 2.25 -2.15 31.20
N ALA A 290 2.39 -3.47 31.14
CA ALA A 290 2.56 -4.28 32.36
C ALA A 290 3.98 -4.12 32.93
N LYS A 291 4.09 -3.90 34.24
CA LYS A 291 5.35 -3.92 34.99
C LYS A 291 5.82 -5.35 35.17
N VAL A 292 7.11 -5.55 34.92
CA VAL A 292 7.79 -6.84 35.04
C VAL A 292 8.71 -6.80 36.25
N ILE A 293 8.76 -7.88 37.01
CA ILE A 293 9.67 -8.05 38.16
C ILE A 293 11.01 -8.59 37.65
N ALA A 294 10.96 -9.63 36.81
CA ALA A 294 12.16 -10.26 36.27
C ALA A 294 11.88 -10.89 34.91
N VAL A 295 12.91 -10.87 34.05
CA VAL A 295 12.93 -11.59 32.77
C VAL A 295 14.15 -12.51 32.73
N ILE A 296 13.90 -13.78 32.47
CA ILE A 296 14.92 -14.80 32.27
C ILE A 296 14.82 -15.22 30.81
N ALA A 297 15.73 -14.73 29.98
CA ALA A 297 15.76 -15.07 28.56
C ALA A 297 16.88 -16.07 28.28
N ASP A 298 16.54 -17.13 27.53
CA ASP A 298 17.49 -18.07 26.95
C ASP A 298 17.72 -17.68 25.47
N PRO A 299 18.89 -17.07 25.13
CA PRO A 299 19.18 -16.64 23.77
C PRO A 299 19.31 -17.80 22.77
N ASP A 300 19.70 -18.99 23.23
CA ASP A 300 19.94 -20.14 22.35
C ASP A 300 18.62 -20.78 21.92
N ASN A 301 17.71 -20.99 22.86
CA ASN A 301 16.40 -21.60 22.58
C ASN A 301 15.32 -20.58 22.18
N LYS A 302 15.58 -19.28 22.35
CA LYS A 302 14.61 -18.18 22.18
C LYS A 302 13.35 -18.38 23.03
N ASP A 303 13.54 -18.86 24.25
CA ASP A 303 12.49 -19.00 25.24
C ASP A 303 12.77 -17.99 26.37
N ALA A 304 11.72 -17.42 26.94
CA ALA A 304 11.83 -16.45 28.03
C ALA A 304 10.75 -16.67 29.08
N MET A 305 11.15 -16.66 30.34
CA MET A 305 10.28 -16.64 31.51
C MET A 305 10.18 -15.21 32.02
N VAL A 306 8.96 -14.72 32.20
CA VAL A 306 8.69 -13.38 32.70
C VAL A 306 7.87 -13.50 33.97
N ILE A 307 8.34 -12.86 35.03
CA ILE A 307 7.64 -12.78 36.31
C ILE A 307 7.02 -11.40 36.43
N VAL A 308 5.73 -11.34 36.71
CA VAL A 308 4.97 -10.10 36.91
C VAL A 308 4.24 -10.14 38.26
N PRO A 309 3.88 -8.99 38.85
CA PRO A 309 3.06 -8.98 40.06
C PRO A 309 1.72 -9.70 39.83
N ASP A 310 1.15 -10.32 40.86
CA ASP A 310 -0.13 -11.05 40.74
C ASP A 310 -1.25 -10.18 40.17
N THR A 311 -1.25 -8.89 40.52
CA THR A 311 -2.21 -7.89 40.04
C THR A 311 -2.09 -7.58 38.55
N GLN A 312 -0.92 -7.82 37.94
CA GLN A 312 -0.63 -7.46 36.55
C GLN A 312 -0.60 -8.65 35.61
N LEU A 313 -0.74 -9.90 36.10
CA LEU A 313 -0.74 -11.10 35.27
C LEU A 313 -1.73 -11.01 34.10
N SER A 314 -2.96 -10.59 34.39
CA SER A 314 -4.02 -10.41 33.36
C SER A 314 -3.66 -9.34 32.33
N LEU A 315 -3.04 -8.24 32.76
CA LEU A 315 -2.61 -7.15 31.88
C LEU A 315 -1.44 -7.58 30.99
N ALA A 316 -0.46 -8.29 31.55
CA ALA A 316 0.71 -8.79 30.85
C ALA A 316 0.32 -9.80 29.76
N ILE A 317 -0.63 -10.69 30.04
CA ILE A 317 -1.21 -11.60 29.04
C ILE A 317 -2.03 -10.81 28.01
N GLY A 318 -2.87 -9.88 28.48
CA GLY A 318 -3.78 -9.09 27.67
C GLY A 318 -5.05 -9.84 27.25
N LYS A 319 -6.01 -9.10 26.67
CA LYS A 319 -7.27 -9.68 26.17
C LYS A 319 -6.98 -10.77 25.13
N GLU A 320 -7.47 -11.99 25.34
CA GLU A 320 -7.23 -13.15 24.47
C GLU A 320 -5.74 -13.45 24.22
N GLY A 321 -4.87 -13.09 25.17
CA GLY A 321 -3.42 -13.25 25.05
C GLY A 321 -2.77 -12.31 24.05
N GLN A 322 -3.46 -11.26 23.59
CA GLN A 322 -2.98 -10.37 22.54
C GLN A 322 -1.66 -9.68 22.92
N ASN A 323 -1.50 -9.21 24.16
CA ASN A 323 -0.29 -8.49 24.57
C ASN A 323 0.91 -9.44 24.49
N ALA A 324 0.84 -10.59 25.17
CA ALA A 324 1.89 -11.59 25.15
C ALA A 324 2.22 -12.08 23.72
N ARG A 325 1.21 -12.30 22.86
CA ARG A 325 1.40 -12.76 21.49
C ARG A 325 2.08 -11.71 20.61
N LEU A 326 1.71 -10.44 20.75
CA LEU A 326 2.37 -9.33 20.05
C LEU A 326 3.81 -9.16 20.53
N SER A 327 4.06 -9.21 21.84
CA SER A 327 5.41 -9.12 22.41
C SER A 327 6.29 -10.28 21.93
N ALA A 328 5.77 -11.51 21.95
CA ALA A 328 6.49 -12.68 21.42
C ALA A 328 6.81 -12.56 19.93
N LYS A 329 5.88 -12.03 19.12
CA LYS A 329 6.10 -11.78 17.69
C LYS A 329 7.12 -10.65 17.46
N LEU A 330 7.13 -9.64 18.31
CA LEU A 330 8.03 -8.47 18.22
C LEU A 330 9.47 -8.85 18.54
N THR A 331 9.67 -9.60 19.63
CA THR A 331 11.01 -10.01 20.10
C THR A 331 11.51 -11.27 19.41
N GLY A 332 10.59 -12.11 18.89
CA GLY A 332 10.91 -13.42 18.34
C GLY A 332 11.17 -14.50 19.40
N TYR A 333 10.84 -14.24 20.66
CA TYR A 333 10.95 -15.19 21.79
C TYR A 333 9.59 -15.81 22.12
N LYS A 334 9.59 -17.05 22.61
CA LYS A 334 8.41 -17.60 23.29
C LYS A 334 8.41 -17.09 24.72
N ILE A 335 7.35 -16.37 25.10
CA ILE A 335 7.24 -15.71 26.39
C ILE A 335 6.27 -16.50 27.26
N ASP A 336 6.76 -17.07 28.36
CA ASP A 336 5.97 -17.66 29.44
C ASP A 336 5.83 -16.64 30.57
N ILE A 337 4.60 -16.29 30.94
CA ILE A 337 4.33 -15.25 31.94
C ILE A 337 3.80 -15.92 33.20
N LYS A 338 4.50 -15.73 34.32
CA LYS A 338 4.11 -16.22 35.65
C LYS A 338 3.88 -15.07 36.59
N SER A 339 2.99 -15.27 37.56
CA SER A 339 2.87 -14.33 38.65
C SER A 339 3.95 -14.53 39.71
N GLU A 340 4.19 -13.52 40.54
CA GLU A 340 5.13 -13.59 41.66
C GLU A 340 4.84 -14.79 42.59
N SER A 341 3.57 -15.01 42.96
CA SER A 341 3.16 -16.17 43.78
C SER A 341 3.51 -17.50 43.10
N GLN A 342 3.26 -17.63 41.80
CA GLN A 342 3.59 -18.84 41.04
C GLN A 342 5.10 -19.08 40.94
N ALA A 343 5.87 -18.01 40.81
CA ALA A 343 7.33 -18.09 40.77
C ALA A 343 7.92 -18.49 42.13
N GLN A 344 7.35 -17.97 43.21
CA GLN A 344 7.76 -18.31 44.58
C GLN A 344 7.41 -19.77 44.93
N GLU A 345 6.22 -20.25 44.58
CA GLU A 345 5.83 -21.66 44.76
C GLU A 345 6.75 -22.64 44.01
N GLN A 346 7.28 -22.21 42.87
CA GLN A 346 8.18 -23.01 42.03
C GLN A 346 9.65 -22.86 42.42
N GLY A 347 9.98 -22.07 43.45
CA GLY A 347 11.36 -21.83 43.88
C GLY A 347 12.22 -21.09 42.86
N ILE A 348 11.59 -20.39 41.91
CA ILE A 348 12.28 -19.73 40.78
C ILE A 348 13.15 -18.56 41.28
N PHE A 349 12.71 -17.83 42.31
CA PHE A 349 13.52 -16.77 42.93
C PHE A 349 14.76 -17.30 43.66
N ASP A 350 14.62 -18.42 44.37
CA ASP A 350 15.72 -19.07 45.08
C ASP A 350 16.78 -19.60 44.10
N GLU A 351 16.34 -20.18 42.98
CA GLU A 351 17.25 -20.66 41.91
C GLU A 351 18.05 -19.51 41.27
N MET A 352 17.46 -18.31 41.21
CA MET A 352 18.14 -17.11 40.73
C MET A 352 19.00 -16.39 41.78
N GLY A 353 18.94 -16.81 43.05
CA GLY A 353 19.62 -16.12 44.15
C GLY A 353 19.09 -14.71 44.41
N ILE A 354 17.81 -14.45 44.09
CA ILE A 354 17.14 -13.18 44.34
C ILE A 354 16.39 -13.28 45.67
N ASP A 355 16.80 -12.53 46.69
CA ASP A 355 16.04 -12.39 47.96
C ASP A 355 14.84 -11.46 47.70
N TYR A 356 13.82 -11.97 46.99
CA TYR A 356 12.58 -11.25 46.73
C TYR A 356 11.65 -11.41 47.94
N ARG A 357 11.64 -10.41 48.82
CA ARG A 357 10.62 -10.26 49.87
C ARG A 357 9.53 -9.36 49.32
N GLY A 358 8.36 -9.92 49.06
CA GLY A 358 7.23 -9.16 48.51
C GLY A 358 6.86 -7.96 49.38
N GLU A 359 6.24 -6.94 48.80
CA GLU A 359 5.81 -5.68 49.48
C GLU A 359 4.79 -5.88 50.64
N GLY A 360 4.50 -7.13 51.05
CA GLY A 360 3.61 -7.48 52.16
C GLY A 360 4.29 -7.93 53.45
N GLU A 361 5.63 -8.02 53.48
CA GLU A 361 6.42 -8.36 54.68
C GLU A 361 7.14 -7.13 55.29
N GLU A 362 6.46 -5.99 55.39
CA GLU A 362 6.82 -5.00 56.41
C GLU A 362 6.16 -5.41 57.74
N GLY A 363 6.74 -6.43 58.38
CA GLY A 363 6.31 -6.96 59.66
C GLY A 363 7.50 -7.31 60.52
N GLU A 364 7.78 -6.43 61.49
CA GLU A 364 8.69 -6.61 62.64
C GLU A 364 10.19 -6.63 62.30
N GLU A 365 10.77 -5.44 62.09
CA GLU A 365 12.15 -5.20 62.51
C GLU A 365 12.21 -5.24 64.05
N ASP A 366 12.42 -6.44 64.62
CA ASP A 366 12.93 -6.60 65.97
C ASP A 366 14.35 -6.00 66.02
N TYR A 367 14.44 -4.74 66.44
CA TYR A 367 15.69 -4.16 66.90
C TYR A 367 16.10 -4.84 68.21
N ASP A 368 16.92 -5.89 68.09
CA ASP A 368 17.59 -6.55 69.19
C ASP A 368 18.61 -5.58 69.80
N PHE A 369 18.25 -4.95 70.91
CA PHE A 369 19.16 -4.11 71.71
C PHE A 369 20.05 -5.04 72.55
N PRO A 370 21.38 -4.99 72.45
CA PRO A 370 22.24 -5.70 73.38
C PRO A 370 22.16 -5.03 74.75
N GLU A 371 21.82 -5.81 75.79
CA GLU A 371 22.07 -5.45 77.18
C GLU A 371 23.59 -5.35 77.41
N ASP A 372 24.08 -4.16 77.78
CA ASP A 372 25.40 -3.96 78.39
C ASP A 372 25.29 -2.92 79.52
N ASP A 373 25.17 -3.45 80.73
CA ASP A 373 25.99 -3.18 81.92
C ASP A 373 26.36 -1.71 82.19
N GLY A 374 25.75 -1.14 83.22
CA GLY A 374 25.98 0.25 83.63
C GLY A 374 27.33 0.54 84.28
N GLU A 375 27.81 1.77 84.09
CA GLU A 375 28.51 2.55 85.13
C GLU A 375 28.11 4.04 85.06
N GLU A 376 27.89 4.61 86.24
CA GLU A 376 27.61 6.02 86.50
C GLU A 376 28.84 6.91 86.21
N PHE A 377 28.67 8.09 85.59
CA PHE A 377 29.24 9.34 86.12
C PHE A 377 28.62 10.60 85.49
N THR A 378 28.86 11.72 86.17
CA THR A 378 28.03 12.93 86.37
C THR A 378 28.34 14.14 85.48
N GLY A 379 27.35 15.05 85.36
CA GLY A 379 27.51 16.51 85.14
C GLY A 379 27.73 16.94 83.68
N GLU A 380 27.27 18.06 83.15
CA GLU A 380 26.59 19.26 83.64
C GLU A 380 25.80 19.87 82.47
N SER A 381 24.85 20.74 82.81
CA SER A 381 24.04 21.61 81.95
C SER A 381 24.83 22.50 80.99
N GLU A 382 24.25 22.79 79.82
CA GLU A 382 24.12 24.17 79.35
C GLU A 382 22.92 24.31 78.40
N GLN A 383 22.15 25.37 78.63
CA GLN A 383 20.86 25.72 78.08
C GLN A 383 21.06 27.11 77.48
N GLU A 384 20.83 27.32 76.19
CA GLU A 384 20.56 28.67 75.67
C GLU A 384 19.41 28.63 74.66
N ASP A 385 18.40 29.41 75.03
CA ASP A 385 17.16 29.79 74.34
C ASP A 385 17.39 30.83 73.21
N PHE A 386 16.27 31.22 72.60
CA PHE A 386 15.94 32.41 71.80
C PHE A 386 16.03 32.27 70.27
N SER A 387 15.07 32.75 69.46
CA SER A 387 13.68 33.21 69.61
C SER A 387 13.16 33.53 68.20
N GLU A 388 11.83 33.56 68.05
CA GLU A 388 11.09 34.14 66.93
C GLU A 388 11.51 35.60 66.60
N ASP A 389 11.40 36.01 65.32
CA ASP A 389 10.64 37.22 65.00
C ASP A 389 10.10 37.21 63.56
N SER A 390 8.86 37.68 63.50
CA SER A 390 7.96 38.03 62.42
C SER A 390 8.37 39.28 61.63
N GLY A 391 7.71 39.51 60.49
CA GLY A 391 7.79 40.79 59.77
C GLY A 391 7.05 40.77 58.43
N GLU A 392 5.73 40.96 58.47
CA GLU A 392 4.94 41.47 57.36
C GLU A 392 5.33 42.93 57.06
N GLU A 393 5.30 43.34 55.79
CA GLU A 393 4.91 44.71 55.41
C GLU A 393 4.31 44.71 54.00
N ASP A 394 3.17 45.39 53.90
CA ASP A 394 2.24 45.52 52.77
C ASP A 394 2.27 46.99 52.27
N LEU A 395 1.50 47.29 51.20
CA LEU A 395 1.15 48.61 50.61
C LEU A 395 2.08 49.11 49.47
N SER A 396 1.61 49.70 48.35
CA SER A 396 0.28 50.01 47.81
C SER A 396 0.42 50.65 46.40
N GLU A 397 -0.55 50.39 45.53
CA GLU A 397 -1.22 51.22 44.49
C GLU A 397 -0.55 52.47 43.83
N ASN A 398 -0.59 52.54 42.49
CA ASN A 398 -1.45 53.46 41.68
C ASN A 398 -1.27 53.16 40.16
N SER A 399 -2.33 52.89 39.38
CA SER A 399 -3.02 53.78 38.40
C SER A 399 -2.13 54.22 37.20
N GLU A 400 -2.52 54.23 35.92
CA GLU A 400 -3.76 54.63 35.25
C GLU A 400 -3.72 54.22 33.75
N GLU A 401 -4.89 53.83 33.22
CA GLU A 401 -5.55 54.24 31.96
C GLU A 401 -4.84 54.39 30.60
N GLY A 402 -5.51 53.89 29.56
CA GLY A 402 -5.29 54.20 28.15
C GLY A 402 -6.28 53.45 27.24
N ALA A 403 -7.47 54.00 27.07
CA ALA A 403 -8.53 53.51 26.19
C ALA A 403 -8.43 54.06 24.74
N ASP A 404 -9.27 53.46 23.89
CA ASP A 404 -9.91 53.97 22.66
C ASP A 404 -9.40 53.56 21.25
N PRO A 405 -10.32 53.51 20.25
CA PRO A 405 -10.43 52.44 19.24
C PRO A 405 -10.57 53.03 17.81
N ALA A 406 -11.33 52.35 16.94
CA ALA A 406 -11.90 52.75 15.62
C ALA A 406 -11.18 52.16 14.39
N GLU A 407 -11.87 51.28 13.61
CA GLU A 407 -12.62 51.55 12.34
C GLU A 407 -11.67 51.59 11.12
N ASP A 408 -11.94 51.10 9.90
CA ASP A 408 -13.17 50.88 9.12
C ASP A 408 -12.85 50.01 7.87
N SER A 409 -13.91 49.58 7.19
CA SER A 409 -14.09 49.20 5.77
C SER A 409 -13.83 47.73 5.39
N GLY A 410 -14.77 46.95 4.82
CA GLY A 410 -16.08 47.25 4.25
C GLY A 410 -16.08 46.98 2.73
N GLU A 411 -16.78 45.93 2.30
CA GLU A 411 -17.41 45.65 0.97
C GLU A 411 -17.73 44.12 0.95
N GLY A 412 -18.92 43.58 0.65
CA GLY A 412 -20.14 44.10 0.08
C GLY A 412 -20.44 43.47 -1.29
N SER A 413 -21.22 42.37 -1.35
CA SER A 413 -22.16 42.01 -2.46
C SER A 413 -22.79 40.64 -2.15
N GLU A 414 -24.05 40.56 -1.73
CA GLU A 414 -25.27 40.49 -2.57
C GLU A 414 -25.42 39.23 -3.44
N ARG A 415 -26.38 38.38 -3.00
CA ARG A 415 -27.42 37.64 -3.73
C ARG A 415 -27.13 37.20 -5.18
N GLU A 416 -27.36 35.91 -5.45
CA GLU A 416 -28.44 35.50 -6.38
C GLU A 416 -28.80 34.02 -6.25
N SER A 417 -30.11 33.80 -6.12
CA SER A 417 -30.83 32.55 -6.31
C SER A 417 -30.97 32.27 -7.81
N MET A 418 -30.73 31.03 -8.25
CA MET A 418 -31.27 30.53 -9.52
C MET A 418 -31.64 29.04 -9.38
N GLU A 419 -32.95 28.81 -9.54
CA GLU A 419 -33.55 27.58 -10.06
C GLU A 419 -33.09 27.30 -11.50
N GLU A 420 -33.51 26.13 -12.01
CA GLU A 420 -33.33 25.54 -13.34
C GLU A 420 -32.25 24.44 -13.37
N SER A 421 -32.45 23.28 -13.99
CA SER A 421 -33.58 22.69 -14.73
C SER A 421 -33.22 21.22 -14.96
N GLU A 422 -34.22 20.35 -15.10
CA GLU A 422 -34.05 18.97 -15.53
C GLU A 422 -33.39 18.89 -16.92
N PRO A 423 -32.63 17.82 -17.19
CA PRO A 423 -32.59 17.26 -18.53
C PRO A 423 -33.33 15.93 -18.55
N SER A 424 -34.38 15.90 -19.36
CA SER A 424 -34.96 14.71 -19.95
C SER A 424 -33.92 13.92 -20.75
N GLU A 425 -33.86 12.59 -20.57
CA GLU A 425 -33.35 11.68 -21.59
C GLU A 425 -34.21 10.40 -21.68
N ASN A 426 -34.94 10.33 -22.79
CA ASN A 426 -35.34 9.09 -23.44
C ASN A 426 -34.08 8.37 -23.95
N ALA A 427 -33.85 7.11 -23.54
CA ALA A 427 -33.43 6.01 -24.42
C ALA A 427 -33.10 4.75 -23.58
N ALA A 428 -34.07 3.86 -23.42
CA ALA A 428 -33.82 2.48 -23.01
C ALA A 428 -34.59 1.54 -23.95
N LEU A 429 -33.94 1.21 -25.06
CA LEU A 429 -34.22 0.00 -25.83
C LEU A 429 -33.16 -1.01 -25.40
N GLU A 430 -33.51 -1.91 -24.49
CA GLU A 430 -32.78 -3.15 -24.27
C GLU A 430 -33.69 -4.31 -24.63
N GLU A 431 -33.25 -5.04 -25.65
CA GLU A 431 -33.76 -6.31 -26.12
C GLU A 431 -33.64 -7.34 -25.00
N ARG A 432 -34.75 -7.97 -24.64
CA ARG A 432 -34.75 -9.20 -23.84
C ARG A 432 -34.75 -10.38 -24.81
N GLU A 433 -33.58 -10.98 -25.02
CA GLU A 433 -33.47 -12.34 -25.51
C GLU A 433 -33.97 -13.30 -24.43
N ALA A 434 -34.92 -14.16 -24.80
CA ALA A 434 -35.43 -15.23 -23.97
C ALA A 434 -34.54 -16.47 -24.17
N GLU A 435 -33.91 -16.95 -23.10
CA GLU A 435 -33.31 -18.28 -23.03
C GLU A 435 -34.43 -19.33 -22.92
N GLU A 436 -34.52 -20.22 -23.92
CA GLU A 436 -35.27 -21.47 -23.85
C GLU A 436 -34.42 -22.54 -23.15
N GLU A 437 -34.88 -23.04 -22.00
CA GLU A 437 -34.42 -24.31 -21.42
C GLU A 437 -35.09 -25.50 -22.13
N PRO A 438 -34.37 -26.59 -22.43
CA PRO A 438 -34.99 -27.82 -22.92
C PRO A 438 -35.51 -28.66 -21.74
N LYS A 439 -36.81 -28.98 -21.79
CA LYS A 439 -37.43 -30.02 -20.96
C LYS A 439 -36.89 -31.40 -21.35
N THR A 440 -36.39 -32.13 -20.36
CA THR A 440 -36.19 -33.58 -20.39
C THR A 440 -37.55 -34.27 -20.21
N GLU A 441 -37.97 -35.04 -21.22
CA GLU A 441 -39.04 -36.05 -21.10
C GLU A 441 -38.38 -37.39 -20.76
N ASP A 442 -38.64 -37.88 -19.55
CA ASP A 442 -38.60 -39.30 -19.20
C ASP A 442 -40.07 -39.73 -19.06
N ASP A 443 -40.53 -40.63 -19.94
CA ASP A 443 -41.60 -41.61 -19.69
C ASP A 443 -41.76 -42.52 -20.93
N GLU A 444 -41.05 -43.67 -20.91
CA GLU A 444 -41.52 -45.06 -21.20
C GLU A 444 -40.34 -46.04 -21.41
#